data_AF-A0A1V2Q596-F1
#
_entry.id   AF-A0A1V2Q596-F1
#
_cell.length_a   1.000
_cell.length_b   1.000
_cell.length_c   1.000
_cell.angle_alpha   90.00
_cell.angle_beta   90.00
_cell.angle_gamma   90.00
#
_symmetry.space_group_name_H-M   'P 1'
#
loop_
_entity.id
_entity.type
_entity.pdbx_description
1 polymer ?
#
loop_
_entity_poly.entity_id
_entity_poly.type
_entity_poly.pdbx_seq_one_letter_code
_entity_poly.pdbx_strand_id
1 'polypeptide(L)'
;MPQWSGSDRRSRLPADWVRIRARILRRDGYRCTHLDDLGERCAEPASDVDHVLPGDDHRDANLTSLCGWHHRQKSSKEGAAAKAANWRRQNAKFRRTEDHPGLL
;
A
#
# COMPACT_ATOMS: atom_id res chain seq x y z
N MET A 1 10.01 2.97 19.33
CA MET A 1 10.48 1.92 18.40
C MET A 1 9.97 2.25 17.00
N PRO A 2 10.79 2.25 15.93
CA PRO A 2 10.26 2.44 14.59
C PRO A 2 9.37 1.24 14.21
N GLN A 3 8.16 1.53 13.72
CA GLN A 3 7.07 0.59 13.40
C GLN A 3 7.41 -0.48 12.32
N TRP A 4 8.68 -0.64 11.93
CA TRP A 4 9.13 -1.57 10.89
C TRP A 4 9.78 -2.85 11.45
N SER A 5 10.25 -2.86 12.71
CA SER A 5 10.79 -4.07 13.33
C SER A 5 9.66 -5.08 13.58
N GLY A 6 9.58 -6.12 12.76
CA GLY A 6 8.56 -7.19 12.84
C GLY A 6 7.62 -7.28 11.63
N SER A 7 7.84 -6.48 10.58
CA SER A 7 7.04 -6.58 9.35
C SER A 7 7.44 -7.81 8.51
N ASP A 8 6.52 -8.77 8.35
CA ASP A 8 6.66 -9.95 7.48
C ASP A 8 6.51 -9.64 5.98
N ARG A 9 6.22 -8.38 5.64
CA ARG A 9 5.89 -7.96 4.27
C ARG A 9 7.01 -8.30 3.28
N ARG A 10 8.26 -8.21 3.73
CA ARG A 10 9.43 -8.56 2.90
C ARG A 10 9.57 -10.07 2.71
N SER A 11 9.17 -10.88 3.70
CA SER A 11 9.19 -12.35 3.58
C SER A 11 8.02 -12.92 2.78
N ARG A 12 6.95 -12.14 2.57
CA ARG A 12 5.81 -12.53 1.71
C ARG A 12 6.04 -12.30 0.21
N LEU A 13 7.16 -11.68 -0.16
CA LEU A 13 7.55 -11.52 -1.56
C LEU A 13 8.03 -12.86 -2.15
N PRO A 14 7.78 -13.13 -3.44
CA PRO A 14 8.31 -14.32 -4.11
C PRO A 14 9.84 -14.31 -4.12
N ALA A 15 10.45 -15.49 -4.12
CA ALA A 15 11.91 -15.63 -4.18
C ALA A 15 12.52 -14.98 -5.43
N ASP A 16 11.77 -14.91 -6.53
CA ASP A 16 12.17 -14.31 -7.80
C ASP A 16 11.74 -12.83 -7.95
N TRP A 17 11.36 -12.15 -6.86
CA TRP A 17 10.90 -10.76 -6.87
C TRP A 17 11.83 -9.81 -7.63
N VAL A 18 13.15 -10.00 -7.55
CA VAL A 18 14.12 -9.17 -8.30
C VAL A 18 13.90 -9.25 -9.81
N ARG A 19 13.56 -10.44 -10.33
CA ARG A 19 13.26 -10.65 -11.76
C ARG A 19 11.92 -10.03 -12.13
N ILE A 20 10.90 -10.22 -11.29
CA ILE A 20 9.56 -9.62 -11.46
C ILE A 20 9.71 -8.09 -11.51
N ARG A 21 10.36 -7.48 -10.51
CA ARG A 21 10.62 -6.04 -10.45
C ARG A 21 11.30 -5.52 -11.71
N ALA A 22 12.35 -6.19 -12.18
CA ALA A 22 13.06 -5.77 -13.39
C ALA A 22 12.17 -5.87 -14.65
N ARG A 23 11.31 -6.90 -14.73
CA ARG A 23 10.34 -7.06 -15.82
C ARG A 23 9.30 -5.93 -15.84
N ILE A 24 8.74 -5.59 -14.68
CA ILE A 24 7.73 -4.53 -14.54
C ILE A 24 8.31 -3.15 -14.87
N LEU A 25 9.51 -2.83 -14.37
CA LEU A 25 10.19 -1.57 -14.72
C LEU A 25 10.44 -1.46 -16.23
N ARG A 26 10.88 -2.54 -16.89
CA ARG A 26 11.05 -2.56 -18.35
C ARG A 26 9.73 -2.37 -19.09
N ARG A 27 8.67 -3.09 -18.68
CA ARG A 27 7.32 -2.97 -19.26
C ARG A 27 6.84 -1.51 -19.22
N ASP A 28 7.07 -0.83 -18.10
CA ASP A 28 6.60 0.53 -17.88
C ASP A 28 7.56 1.60 -18.46
N GLY A 29 8.64 1.18 -19.13
CA GLY A 29 9.63 2.07 -19.75
C GLY A 29 10.48 2.83 -18.73
N TYR A 30 10.67 2.30 -17.53
CA TYR A 30 11.36 2.94 -16.41
C TYR A 30 10.78 4.32 -16.02
N ARG A 31 9.54 4.60 -16.40
CA ARG A 31 8.83 5.84 -16.10
C ARG A 31 7.69 5.55 -15.13
N CYS A 32 7.42 6.48 -14.23
CA CYS A 32 6.26 6.39 -13.34
C CYS A 32 4.96 6.19 -14.16
N THR A 33 4.09 5.30 -13.71
CA THR A 33 2.79 5.00 -14.34
C THR A 33 1.65 5.81 -13.74
N HIS A 34 1.89 6.53 -12.64
CA HIS A 34 0.87 7.39 -12.04
C HIS A 34 0.38 8.42 -13.05
N LEU A 35 -0.94 8.55 -13.15
CA LEU A 35 -1.60 9.52 -14.00
C LEU A 35 -1.98 10.74 -13.15
N ASP A 36 -1.76 11.93 -13.69
CA ASP A 36 -2.31 13.15 -13.11
C ASP A 36 -3.80 13.31 -13.42
N ASP A 37 -4.37 14.45 -13.01
CA ASP A 37 -5.79 14.77 -13.22
C ASP A 37 -6.18 14.90 -14.70
N LEU A 38 -5.20 15.08 -15.59
CA LEU A 38 -5.39 15.15 -17.04
C LEU A 38 -5.19 13.78 -17.73
N GLY A 39 -4.84 12.74 -16.96
CA GLY A 39 -4.56 11.41 -17.49
C GLY A 39 -3.16 11.25 -18.06
N GLU A 40 -2.26 12.21 -17.81
CA GLU A 40 -0.89 12.14 -18.29
C GLU A 40 0.02 11.41 -17.29
N ARG A 41 0.92 10.57 -17.80
CA ARG A 41 1.87 9.88 -16.93
C ARG A 41 2.84 10.87 -16.31
N CYS A 42 3.13 10.70 -15.03
CA CYS A 42 4.23 11.38 -14.36
C CYS A 42 5.54 11.22 -15.16
N ALA A 43 6.26 12.33 -15.37
CA ALA A 43 7.50 12.36 -16.15
C ALA A 43 8.71 11.74 -15.42
N GLU A 44 8.61 11.56 -14.10
CA GLU A 44 9.72 11.09 -13.26
C GLU A 44 10.07 9.61 -13.52
N PRO A 45 11.35 9.25 -13.36
CA PRO A 45 11.79 7.86 -13.44
C PRO A 45 11.16 7.01 -12.32
N ALA A 46 10.78 5.78 -12.65
CA ALA A 46 10.30 4.82 -11.66
C ALA A 46 11.48 4.17 -10.93
N SER A 47 11.47 4.26 -9.60
CA SER A 47 12.44 3.62 -8.71
C SER A 47 11.90 2.34 -8.08
N ASP A 48 10.58 2.27 -7.93
CA ASP A 48 9.91 1.26 -7.12
C ASP A 48 8.83 0.55 -7.94
N VAL A 49 8.56 -0.71 -7.58
CA VAL A 49 7.42 -1.48 -8.10
C VAL A 49 6.53 -1.78 -6.92
N ASP A 50 5.26 -1.46 -7.06
CA ASP A 50 4.26 -1.54 -6.01
C ASP A 50 3.01 -2.25 -6.51
N HIS A 51 2.23 -2.81 -5.59
CA HIS A 51 0.98 -3.48 -5.90
C HIS A 51 -0.13 -2.47 -6.12
N VAL A 52 -0.90 -2.57 -7.20
CA VAL A 52 -2.08 -1.72 -7.45
C VAL A 52 -3.15 -1.97 -6.39
N LEU A 53 -3.48 -3.25 -6.16
CA LEU A 53 -4.30 -3.72 -5.06
C LEU A 53 -3.39 -4.33 -3.97
N PRO A 54 -3.45 -3.86 -2.71
CA PRO A 54 -2.65 -4.40 -1.63
C PRO A 54 -2.88 -5.90 -1.42
N GLY A 55 -1.82 -6.66 -1.17
CA GLY A 55 -1.90 -8.09 -0.91
C GLY A 55 -0.67 -8.84 -1.43
N ASP A 56 -0.83 -10.14 -1.65
CA ASP A 56 0.23 -11.04 -2.14
C ASP A 56 -0.02 -11.50 -3.59
N ASP A 57 -0.78 -10.72 -4.36
CA ASP A 57 -0.97 -10.96 -5.78
C ASP A 57 0.15 -10.30 -6.59
N HIS A 58 1.15 -11.11 -6.96
CA HIS A 58 2.34 -10.67 -7.69
C HIS A 58 2.21 -10.81 -9.22
N ARG A 59 0.99 -10.96 -9.75
CA ARG A 59 0.76 -10.98 -11.20
C ARG A 59 1.08 -9.61 -11.79
N ASP A 60 1.61 -9.59 -13.01
CA ASP A 60 1.99 -8.35 -13.69
C ASP A 60 0.84 -7.32 -13.76
N ALA A 61 -0.41 -7.78 -13.89
CA ALA A 61 -1.60 -6.91 -13.91
C ALA A 61 -1.85 -6.17 -12.58
N ASN A 62 -1.35 -6.68 -11.46
CA ASN A 62 -1.47 -6.05 -10.15
C ASN A 62 -0.19 -5.30 -9.75
N LEU A 63 0.81 -5.19 -10.62
CA LEU A 63 2.07 -4.50 -10.33
C LEU A 63 2.23 -3.26 -11.19
N THR A 64 2.76 -2.20 -10.59
CA THR A 64 2.92 -0.90 -11.25
C THR A 64 4.22 -0.22 -10.85
N SER A 65 4.87 0.46 -11.80
CA SER A 65 6.12 1.18 -11.55
C SER A 65 5.87 2.62 -11.10
N LEU A 66 6.36 2.99 -9.92
CA LEU A 66 6.19 4.32 -9.34
C LEU A 66 7.52 5.02 -9.10
N CYS A 67 7.54 6.35 -9.23
CA CYS A 67 8.63 7.16 -8.70
C CYS A 67 8.53 7.22 -7.16
N GLY A 68 9.64 7.55 -6.51
CA GLY A 68 9.70 7.59 -5.05
C GLY A 68 8.70 8.55 -4.38
N TRP A 69 8.22 9.59 -5.07
CA TRP A 69 7.19 10.49 -4.52
C TRP A 69 5.82 9.82 -4.51
N HIS A 70 5.36 9.33 -5.66
CA HIS A 70 4.07 8.65 -5.80
C HIS A 70 4.00 7.36 -4.96
N HIS A 71 5.11 6.62 -4.88
CA HIS A 71 5.19 5.43 -4.03
C HIS A 71 4.99 5.77 -2.54
N ARG A 72 5.64 6.82 -2.02
CA ARG A 72 5.44 7.29 -0.64
C ARG A 72 4.02 7.79 -0.40
N GLN A 73 3.43 8.49 -1.37
CA GLN A 73 2.05 8.97 -1.27
C GLN A 73 1.07 7.79 -1.15
N LYS A 74 1.21 6.77 -1.99
CA LYS A 74 0.39 5.54 -1.93
C LYS A 74 0.58 4.81 -0.60
N SER A 75 1.84 4.56 -0.21
CA SER A 75 2.17 3.90 1.06
C SER A 75 1.55 4.62 2.27
N SER A 76 1.56 5.96 2.26
CA SER A 76 0.94 6.78 3.31
C SER A 76 -0.58 6.61 3.36
N LYS A 77 -1.25 6.69 2.19
CA LYS A 77 -2.70 6.48 2.07
C LYS A 77 -3.11 5.10 2.58
N GLU A 78 -2.38 4.05 2.21
CA GLU A 78 -2.64 2.67 2.66
C GLU A 78 -2.40 2.50 4.16
N GLY A 79 -1.31 3.07 4.68
CA GLY A 79 -1.03 3.06 6.12
C GLY A 79 -2.14 3.75 6.92
N ALA A 80 -2.63 4.90 6.45
CA ALA A 80 -3.75 5.61 7.06
C ALA A 80 -5.06 4.77 7.02
N ALA A 81 -5.36 4.14 5.89
CA ALA A 81 -6.52 3.27 5.75
C ALA A 81 -6.45 2.05 6.70
N ALA A 82 -5.28 1.40 6.79
CA ALA A 82 -5.05 0.28 7.70
C ALA A 82 -5.19 0.70 9.18
N LYS A 83 -4.65 1.88 9.54
CA LYS A 83 -4.80 2.45 10.88
C LYS A 83 -6.27 2.70 11.21
N ALA A 84 -7.02 3.33 10.30
CA ALA A 84 -8.44 3.61 10.48
C ALA A 84 -9.26 2.31 10.62
N ALA A 85 -8.97 1.30 9.81
CA ALA A 85 -9.63 -0.01 9.91
C ALA A 85 -9.35 -0.69 11.26
N ASN A 86 -8.11 -0.65 11.75
CA ASN A 86 -7.78 -1.16 13.08
C ASN A 86 -8.54 -0.40 14.16
N TRP A 87 -8.56 0.94 14.10
CA TRP A 87 -9.28 1.78 15.05
C TRP A 87 -10.78 1.43 15.12
N ARG A 88 -11.44 1.27 13.97
CA ARG A 88 -12.85 0.84 13.91
C ARG A 88 -13.06 -0.53 14.55
N ARG A 89 -12.17 -1.50 14.29
CA ARG A 89 -12.22 -2.83 14.91
C ARG A 89 -12.06 -2.78 16.42
N GLN A 90 -11.14 -1.97 16.94
CA GLN A 90 -10.96 -1.83 18.39
C GLN A 90 -12.17 -1.14 19.02
N ASN A 91 -12.63 -0.03 18.45
CA ASN A 91 -13.78 0.70 18.97
C ASN A 91 -15.04 -0.18 19.02
N ALA A 92 -15.25 -1.03 18.01
CA ALA A 92 -16.36 -1.99 18.01
C ALA A 92 -16.27 -3.02 19.14
N LYS A 93 -15.05 -3.48 19.48
CA LYS A 93 -14.83 -4.43 20.59
C LYS A 93 -15.08 -3.82 21.96
N PHE A 94 -14.70 -2.56 22.14
CA PHE A 94 -14.78 -1.85 23.43
C PHE A 94 -16.03 -0.99 23.57
N ARG A 95 -17.00 -1.13 22.66
CA ARG A 95 -18.27 -0.42 22.73
C ARG A 95 -19.07 -0.96 23.91
N ARG A 96 -19.25 -0.15 24.95
CA ARG A 96 -20.20 -0.48 26.03
C ARG A 96 -21.64 -0.40 25.48
N THR A 97 -22.37 -1.50 25.63
CA THR A 97 -23.77 -1.65 25.21
C THR A 97 -24.77 -1.48 26.35
N GLU A 98 -24.32 -1.38 27.60
CA GLU A 98 -25.19 -1.21 28.75
C GLU A 98 -25.46 0.27 29.01
N ASP A 99 -26.74 0.64 29.19
CA ASP A 99 -27.13 1.94 29.68
C ASP A 99 -26.74 2.07 31.16
N HIS A 100 -26.14 3.20 31.52
CA HIS A 100 -25.76 3.43 32.90
C HIS A 100 -27.02 3.53 33.78
N PRO A 101 -27.07 2.84 34.93
CA PRO A 101 -28.29 2.77 35.76
C PRO A 101 -28.76 4.12 36.34
N GLY A 102 -28.00 5.20 36.15
CA GLY A 102 -28.38 6.57 36.52
C GLY A 102 -29.04 7.39 35.40
N LEU A 103 -29.38 6.77 34.26
CA LEU A 103 -30.11 7.40 33.14
C LEU A 103 -31.62 7.05 33.12
N LEU A 104 -32.15 6.43 34.19
CA LEU A 104 -33.58 6.19 34.43
C LEU A 104 -34.18 7.24 35.36
#